data_AF-A0A6P5YIX3-F1
#
_entry.id   AF-A0A6P5YIX3-F1
#
_cell.length_a   1.000
_cell.length_b   1.000
_cell.length_c   1.000
_cell.angle_alpha   90.00
_cell.angle_beta   90.00
_cell.angle_gamma   90.00
#
_symmetry.space_group_name_H-M   'P 1'
#
loop_
_entity.id
_entity.type
_entity.pdbx_description
1 polymer ?
#
loop_
_entity_poly.entity_id
_entity_poly.type
_entity_poly.pdbx_seq_one_letter_code
_entity_poly.pdbx_strand_id
1 'polypeptide(L)'
;MKKFDPEKLINWACKTRHPQDSLDKHMVDLEMKLQMVSEEIAASLEEQSAAALRRVLRAIRDILRLREDAVLSAIFSPASSKSSRSLGSNKEK
;
A
#
# COMPACT_ATOMS: atom_id res chain seq x y z
N MET A 1 18.79 -7.03 -6.00
CA MET A 1 17.99 -6.84 -7.23
C MET A 1 18.74 -7.53 -8.37
N LYS A 2 18.23 -8.65 -8.92
CA LYS A 2 18.89 -9.31 -10.05
C LYS A 2 18.80 -8.37 -11.26
N LYS A 3 19.93 -8.12 -11.94
CA LYS A 3 19.94 -7.34 -13.18
C LYS A 3 19.15 -8.10 -14.24
N PHE A 4 18.26 -7.40 -14.92
CA PHE A 4 17.53 -7.93 -16.07
C PHE A 4 18.51 -8.07 -17.25
N ASP A 5 18.52 -9.24 -17.90
CA ASP A 5 19.39 -9.56 -19.03
C ASP A 5 18.51 -9.91 -20.24
N PRO A 6 18.33 -8.97 -21.20
CA PRO A 6 17.43 -9.15 -22.31
C PRO A 6 17.90 -10.25 -23.27
N GLU A 7 19.21 -10.39 -23.48
CA GLU A 7 19.76 -11.40 -24.39
C GLU A 7 19.48 -12.81 -23.88
N LYS A 8 19.66 -13.05 -22.57
CA LYS A 8 19.34 -14.36 -21.97
C LYS A 8 17.85 -14.67 -22.06
N LEU A 9 17.00 -13.67 -21.89
CA LEU A 9 15.54 -13.85 -21.96
C LEU A 9 15.10 -14.20 -23.37
N ILE A 10 15.57 -13.46 -24.39
CA ILE A 10 15.26 -13.73 -25.79
C ILE A 10 15.77 -15.11 -26.21
N ASN A 11 17.02 -15.42 -25.87
CA ASN A 11 17.61 -16.73 -26.19
C ASN A 11 16.86 -17.89 -25.53
N TRP A 12 16.34 -17.69 -24.32
CA TRP A 12 15.50 -18.69 -23.66
C TRP A 12 14.13 -18.82 -24.34
N ALA A 13 13.47 -17.70 -24.67
CA ALA A 13 12.17 -17.69 -25.33
C ALA A 13 12.21 -18.31 -26.75
N CYS A 14 13.31 -18.13 -27.48
CA CYS A 14 13.51 -18.80 -28.77
C CYS A 14 13.72 -20.31 -28.63
N LYS A 15 14.25 -20.80 -27.50
CA LYS A 15 14.45 -22.24 -27.23
C LYS A 15 13.15 -22.95 -26.85
N THR A 16 12.16 -22.24 -26.30
CA THR A 16 10.85 -22.80 -25.95
C THR A 16 9.93 -22.96 -27.17
N ARG A 17 10.37 -22.55 -28.36
CA ARG A 17 9.64 -22.68 -29.62
C ARG A 17 9.39 -24.14 -29.97
N HIS A 18 8.18 -24.46 -30.46
CA HIS A 18 7.90 -25.78 -31.01
C HIS A 18 8.64 -25.97 -32.35
N PRO A 19 9.26 -27.14 -32.63
CA PRO A 19 10.08 -27.35 -33.84
C PRO A 19 9.35 -27.11 -35.17
N GLN A 20 8.02 -27.23 -35.18
CA GLN A 20 7.17 -27.05 -36.37
C GLN A 20 6.72 -25.60 -36.60
N ASP A 21 6.84 -24.71 -35.62
CA ASP A 21 6.44 -23.31 -35.78
C ASP A 21 7.58 -22.53 -36.43
N SER A 22 7.29 -21.68 -37.41
CA SER A 22 8.30 -20.76 -37.95
C SER A 22 8.78 -19.79 -36.87
N LEU A 23 10.04 -19.37 -36.96
CA LEU A 23 10.61 -18.44 -35.99
C LEU A 23 9.82 -17.12 -35.96
N ASP A 24 9.47 -16.58 -37.13
CA ASP A 24 8.74 -15.32 -37.24
C ASP A 24 7.37 -15.38 -36.57
N LYS A 25 6.62 -16.47 -36.78
CA LYS A 25 5.31 -16.65 -36.13
C LYS A 25 5.45 -16.70 -34.60
N HIS A 26 6.40 -17.48 -34.11
CA HIS A 26 6.67 -17.59 -32.67
C HIS A 26 7.08 -16.25 -32.06
N MET A 27 7.87 -15.45 -32.77
CA MET A 27 8.28 -14.11 -32.30
C MET A 27 7.12 -13.12 -32.25
N VAL A 28 6.24 -13.13 -33.26
CA VAL A 28 5.02 -12.32 -33.25
C VAL A 28 4.08 -12.73 -32.10
N ASP A 29 3.91 -14.03 -31.88
CA ASP A 29 3.09 -14.54 -30.78
C ASP A 29 3.66 -14.15 -29.41
N LEU A 30 4.99 -14.16 -29.27
CA LEU A 30 5.69 -13.72 -28.05
C LEU A 30 5.57 -12.22 -27.82
N GLU A 31 5.73 -11.42 -28.87
CA GLU A 31 5.53 -9.97 -28.82
C GLU A 31 4.11 -9.64 -28.36
N MET A 32 3.10 -10.29 -28.95
CA MET A 32 1.71 -10.07 -28.56
C MET A 32 1.44 -10.50 -27.11
N LYS A 33 1.97 -11.65 -26.68
CA LYS A 33 1.87 -12.06 -25.26
C LYS A 33 2.54 -11.07 -24.33
N LEU A 34 3.72 -10.58 -24.67
CA LEU A 34 4.47 -9.63 -23.85
C LEU A 34 3.72 -8.30 -23.75
N GLN A 35 3.13 -7.84 -24.84
CA GLN A 35 2.28 -6.65 -24.87
C GLN A 35 1.06 -6.82 -23.95
N MET A 36 0.31 -7.92 -24.10
CA MET A 36 -0.86 -8.22 -23.27
C MET A 36 -0.52 -8.28 -21.77
N VAL A 37 0.57 -8.95 -21.40
CA VAL A 37 1.02 -9.04 -20.00
C VAL A 37 1.47 -7.68 -19.47
N SER A 38 2.13 -6.86 -20.30
CA SER A 38 2.53 -5.51 -19.93
C SER A 38 1.30 -4.64 -19.60
N GLU A 39 0.25 -4.73 -20.42
CA GLU A 39 -1.01 -4.04 -20.20
C GLU A 39 -1.72 -4.53 -18.92
N GLU A 40 -1.74 -5.85 -18.68
CA GLU A 40 -2.30 -6.43 -17.47
C GLU A 40 -1.56 -5.97 -16.20
N ILE A 41 -0.22 -5.97 -16.23
CA ILE A 41 0.60 -5.48 -15.12
C ILE A 41 0.32 -4.01 -14.86
N ALA A 42 0.24 -3.18 -15.91
CA ALA A 42 -0.04 -1.76 -15.78
C ALA A 42 -1.42 -1.51 -15.15
N ALA A 43 -2.46 -2.20 -15.64
CA ALA A 43 -3.81 -2.10 -15.11
C ALA A 43 -3.89 -2.56 -13.65
N SER A 44 -3.26 -3.69 -13.31
CA SER A 44 -3.24 -4.20 -11.94
C SER A 44 -2.51 -3.25 -10.99
N LEU A 45 -1.39 -2.66 -11.42
CA LEU A 45 -0.64 -1.70 -10.63
C LEU A 45 -1.44 -0.41 -10.40
N GLU A 46 -2.14 0.09 -11.42
CA GLU A 46 -3.01 1.26 -11.29
C GLU A 46 -4.16 1.00 -10.32
N GLU A 47 -4.83 -0.14 -10.43
CA GLU A 47 -5.92 -0.50 -9.52
C GLU A 47 -5.44 -0.62 -8.06
N GLN A 48 -4.34 -1.37 -7.85
CA GLN A 48 -3.78 -1.59 -6.52
C GLN A 48 -3.28 -0.29 -5.88
N SER A 49 -2.59 0.55 -6.66
CA SER A 49 -2.08 1.84 -6.18
C SER A 49 -3.23 2.79 -5.83
N ALA A 50 -4.26 2.90 -6.67
CA ALA A 50 -5.44 3.71 -6.39
C ALA A 50 -6.20 3.21 -5.13
N ALA A 51 -6.33 1.89 -4.96
CA ALA A 51 -6.97 1.32 -3.78
C ALA A 51 -6.12 1.57 -2.51
N ALA A 52 -4.81 1.42 -2.58
CA ALA A 52 -3.91 1.72 -1.47
C ALA A 52 -3.99 3.20 -1.06
N LEU A 53 -3.93 4.12 -2.03
CA LEU A 53 -4.07 5.56 -1.78
C LEU A 53 -5.40 5.89 -1.09
N ARG A 54 -6.52 5.33 -1.56
CA ARG A 54 -7.83 5.55 -0.90
C ARG A 54 -7.84 5.08 0.56
N ARG A 55 -7.23 3.93 0.87
CA ARG A 55 -7.15 3.40 2.24
C ARG A 55 -6.27 4.28 3.12
N VAL A 56 -5.08 4.65 2.65
CA VAL A 56 -4.14 5.51 3.39
C VAL A 56 -4.76 6.88 3.67
N LEU A 57 -5.33 7.51 2.65
CA LEU A 57 -5.96 8.83 2.81
C LEU A 57 -7.19 8.79 3.73
N ARG A 58 -7.97 7.69 3.71
CA ARG A 58 -9.06 7.50 4.67
C ARG A 58 -8.54 7.35 6.09
N ALA A 59 -7.54 6.52 6.33
CA ALA A 59 -6.94 6.35 7.65
C ALA A 59 -6.39 7.68 8.20
N ILE A 60 -5.71 8.47 7.37
CA ILE A 60 -5.22 9.82 7.75
C ILE A 60 -6.38 10.72 8.18
N ARG A 61 -7.49 10.72 7.41
CA ARG A 61 -8.69 11.50 7.75
C ARG A 61 -9.30 11.06 9.07
N ASP A 62 -9.41 9.75 9.30
CA ASP A 62 -10.02 9.21 10.51
C ASP A 62 -9.16 9.53 11.75
N ILE A 63 -7.83 9.46 11.64
CA ILE A 63 -6.90 9.88 12.69
C ILE A 63 -7.06 11.37 13.00
N LEU A 64 -7.18 12.22 11.98
CA LEU A 64 -7.34 13.66 12.18
C LEU A 64 -8.65 13.98 12.92
N ARG A 65 -9.76 13.32 12.54
CA ARG A 65 -11.05 13.44 13.22
C ARG A 65 -10.97 12.98 14.67
N LEU A 66 -10.38 11.81 14.92
CA LEU A 66 -10.18 11.31 16.29
C LEU A 66 -9.36 12.27 17.15
N ARG A 67 -8.34 12.91 16.57
CA ARG A 67 -7.56 13.95 17.25
C ARG A 67 -8.42 15.17 17.59
N GLU A 68 -9.26 15.62 16.66
CA GLU A 68 -10.18 16.74 16.89
C GLU A 68 -11.19 16.40 18.00
N ASP A 69 -11.81 15.22 17.96
CA ASP A 69 -12.74 14.74 18.99
C ASP A 69 -12.05 14.63 20.37
N ALA A 70 -10.80 14.15 20.41
CA ALA A 70 -10.02 14.10 21.64
C ALA A 70 -9.72 15.50 22.21
N VAL A 71 -9.39 16.47 21.36
CA VAL A 71 -9.18 17.86 21.78
C VAL A 71 -10.47 18.48 22.30
N LEU A 72 -11.59 18.29 21.59
CA LEU A 72 -12.90 18.78 22.02
C LEU A 72 -13.31 18.15 23.35
N SER A 73 -13.20 16.83 23.50
CA SER A 73 -13.52 16.16 24.78
C SER A 73 -12.61 16.59 25.94
N ALA A 74 -11.35 16.94 25.68
CA ALA A 74 -10.46 17.51 26.68
C ALA A 74 -10.88 18.93 27.10
N ILE A 75 -11.35 19.76 26.17
CA ILE A 75 -11.86 21.11 26.44
C ILE A 75 -13.21 21.05 27.17
N PHE A 76 -14.09 20.13 26.78
CA PHE A 76 -15.45 19.99 27.32
C PHE A 76 -15.54 19.03 28.51
N SER A 77 -14.44 18.42 28.97
CA SER A 77 -14.42 17.59 30.17
C SER A 77 -14.72 18.43 31.42
N PRO A 78 -15.88 18.28 32.09
CA PRO A 78 -16.24 19.10 33.24
C PRO A 78 -15.51 18.70 34.54
N ALA A 79 -14.46 17.87 34.48
CA ALA A 79 -14.03 17.06 35.62
C ALA A 79 -12.53 17.09 35.99
N SER A 80 -11.66 17.94 35.42
CA SER A 80 -10.25 17.98 35.86
C SER A 80 -9.92 18.99 36.97
N SER A 81 -10.88 19.80 37.44
CA SER A 81 -10.61 20.83 38.47
C SER A 81 -10.89 20.41 39.92
N LYS A 82 -11.17 19.14 40.22
CA LYS A 82 -11.47 18.69 41.60
C LYS A 82 -10.76 17.37 41.96
N SER A 83 -9.44 17.40 42.14
CA SER A 83 -8.76 16.35 42.92
C SER A 83 -7.36 16.80 43.39
N SER A 84 -7.30 17.69 44.37
CA SER A 84 -6.11 17.85 45.23
C SER A 84 -6.43 18.63 46.50
N ARG A 85 -7.18 18.03 47.44
CA ARG A 85 -7.16 18.39 48.88
C ARG A 85 -7.98 17.41 49.73
N SER A 86 -7.55 16.16 49.76
CA SER A 86 -7.88 15.28 50.89
C SER A 86 -6.84 14.19 50.96
N LEU A 87 -5.71 14.48 51.62
CA LEU A 87 -4.86 13.46 52.25
C LEU A 87 -3.83 14.19 53.13
N GLY A 88 -3.95 14.01 54.44
CA GLY A 88 -2.82 14.11 55.37
C GLY A 88 -2.70 15.39 56.19
N SER A 89 -3.30 15.42 57.38
CA SER A 89 -2.55 15.51 58.64
C SER A 89 -3.51 15.52 59.84
N ASN A 90 -3.71 14.32 60.37
CA ASN A 90 -4.02 14.14 61.78
C ASN A 90 -2.66 14.10 62.50
N LYS A 91 -2.35 15.08 63.37
CA LYS A 91 -1.54 14.96 64.59
C LYS A 91 -1.49 16.30 65.37
N GLU A 92 -1.65 16.16 66.69
CA GLU A 92 -1.31 17.08 67.80
C GLU A 92 -2.20 18.33 67.94
N LYS A 93 -2.85 18.62 69.08
CA LYS A 93 -2.64 18.30 70.50
C LYS A 93 -3.99 18.28 71.24
#